data_AF-A0A2N1V569-F1
#
_entry.id   AF-A0A2N1V569-F1
#
_cell.length_a   1.000
_cell.length_b   1.000
_cell.length_c   1.000
_cell.angle_alpha   90.00
_cell.angle_beta   90.00
_cell.angle_gamma   90.00
#
_symmetry.space_group_name_H-M   'P 1'
#
loop_
_entity.id
_entity.type
_entity.pdbx_description
1 polymer ?
#
loop_
_entity_poly.entity_id
_entity_poly.type
_entity_poly.pdbx_seq_one_letter_code
_entity_poly.pdbx_strand_id
1 'polypeptide(L)'
;MKKIFLLITIALLSYSSSFAIGNFKVVVSKPGAAVDVQVKIVDYTPGGPTTVFTGSTVNLTPNASGIIVADVPATPAILATSVNSYYVVDVYTGNPLILTSQQRLDQMVFEQAQAGVSDNDGNITIDDAGELRFAEPTADGDNYTAFKSPALAGNVIYTLPVDAGTNNQVLTTDGSGTLSWTTPASGGGSCNIYGDGSATDIVINTNTDWSTTPPTNGNYMFNSLTIASGVTLTVASGTVIQSKTTVINNGTILVKTGVLGEAWSNNADRGNKDILGYTLTSTKAYPSSEVYRRVFKFGPKGGSGGSTGGVDGNETFGGNGGGTLSIFAATGITNAGTIDARGGSPAQYAGGVSKPGCGGGGGGFVVLATNSNITNSGTINVSGGNGNNPGTGTPDLAGSGGGGGLIHYISSNASSVGGTATISGGLKGTDTATNVTYEGVGGAGAGNPGIPIGPSWASVNGSVGVVLRTQVSDACSFISN
;
A
#
# COMPACT_ATOMS: atom_id res chain seq x y z
N MET A 1 41.34 -21.38 -82.47
CA MET A 1 41.40 -21.62 -81.01
C MET A 1 40.52 -20.67 -80.18
N LYS A 2 40.48 -19.35 -80.42
CA LYS A 2 39.62 -18.41 -79.65
C LYS A 2 38.09 -18.65 -79.75
N LYS A 3 37.57 -19.15 -80.89
CA LYS A 3 36.13 -19.43 -81.07
C LYS A 3 35.64 -20.70 -80.34
N ILE A 4 36.50 -21.68 -80.13
CA ILE A 4 36.17 -22.92 -79.40
C ILE A 4 36.15 -22.69 -77.89
N PHE A 5 37.04 -21.83 -77.37
CA PHE A 5 37.04 -21.46 -75.96
C PHE A 5 35.78 -20.69 -75.56
N LEU A 6 35.31 -19.74 -76.40
CA LEU A 6 34.08 -18.97 -76.15
C LEU A 6 32.81 -19.84 -76.19
N LEU A 7 32.75 -20.86 -77.07
CA LEU A 7 31.62 -21.79 -77.11
C LEU A 7 31.56 -22.69 -75.87
N ILE A 8 32.73 -23.12 -75.37
CA ILE A 8 32.83 -23.89 -74.12
C ILE A 8 32.52 -23.00 -72.92
N THR A 9 32.88 -21.72 -72.93
CA THR A 9 32.55 -20.80 -71.82
C THR A 9 31.06 -20.48 -71.78
N ILE A 10 30.39 -20.29 -72.93
CA ILE A 10 28.94 -20.04 -72.99
C ILE A 10 28.13 -21.30 -72.64
N ALA A 11 28.63 -22.50 -72.95
CA ALA A 11 28.00 -23.77 -72.55
C ALA A 11 28.21 -24.12 -71.06
N LEU A 12 29.28 -23.61 -70.42
CA LEU A 12 29.48 -23.76 -68.98
C LEU A 12 28.77 -22.67 -68.15
N LEU A 13 28.49 -21.48 -68.70
CA LEU A 13 27.69 -20.44 -68.02
C LEU A 13 26.18 -20.70 -68.05
N SER A 14 25.68 -21.65 -68.85
CA SER A 14 24.27 -22.08 -68.85
C SER A 14 23.97 -23.24 -67.89
N TYR A 15 24.96 -23.70 -67.12
CA TYR A 15 24.74 -24.53 -65.92
C TYR A 15 24.61 -23.64 -64.68
N SER A 16 23.66 -22.70 -64.68
CA SER A 16 23.06 -22.28 -63.43
C SER A 16 22.11 -23.40 -63.02
N SER A 17 22.42 -24.09 -61.92
CA SER A 17 21.52 -25.06 -61.32
C SER A 17 20.16 -24.40 -61.14
N SER A 18 19.17 -24.80 -61.94
CA SER A 18 17.80 -24.41 -61.70
C SER A 18 17.42 -24.96 -60.33
N PHE A 19 17.24 -24.07 -59.36
CA PHE A 19 16.76 -24.46 -58.04
C PHE A 19 15.37 -25.08 -58.24
N ALA A 20 15.26 -26.38 -58.01
CA ALA A 20 13.98 -27.06 -57.95
C ALA A 20 13.45 -26.99 -56.53
N ILE A 21 12.14 -27.02 -56.35
CA ILE A 21 11.54 -27.23 -55.03
C ILE A 21 12.05 -28.58 -54.52
N GLY A 22 12.65 -28.57 -53.32
CA GLY A 22 13.06 -29.78 -52.60
C GLY A 22 11.88 -30.58 -52.06
N ASN A 23 12.14 -31.54 -51.16
CA ASN A 23 11.08 -32.24 -50.46
C ASN A 23 10.24 -31.21 -49.65
N PHE A 24 8.92 -31.33 -49.69
CA PHE A 24 8.04 -30.52 -48.85
C PHE A 24 6.94 -31.39 -48.25
N LYS A 25 6.35 -30.91 -47.16
CA LYS A 25 5.27 -31.59 -46.44
C LYS A 25 3.95 -30.91 -46.74
N VAL A 26 2.88 -31.70 -46.83
CA VAL A 26 1.51 -31.22 -46.91
C VAL A 26 0.77 -31.63 -45.65
N VAL A 27 0.27 -30.64 -44.93
CA VAL A 27 -0.47 -30.82 -43.69
C VAL A 27 -1.96 -30.84 -43.99
N VAL A 28 -2.66 -31.87 -43.51
CA VAL A 28 -4.09 -32.09 -43.74
C VAL A 28 -4.77 -32.27 -42.39
N SER A 29 -5.81 -31.48 -42.12
CA SER A 29 -6.67 -31.72 -40.95
C SER A 29 -7.74 -32.74 -41.31
N LYS A 30 -7.64 -33.93 -40.71
CA LYS A 30 -8.62 -35.00 -40.84
C LYS A 30 -8.74 -35.75 -39.50
N PRO A 31 -9.70 -35.40 -38.63
CA PRO A 31 -9.89 -36.14 -37.39
C PRO A 31 -10.44 -37.54 -37.66
N GLY A 32 -10.06 -38.52 -36.85
CA GLY A 32 -10.61 -39.88 -36.89
C GLY A 32 -9.56 -40.98 -37.08
N ALA A 33 -10.00 -42.11 -37.65
CA ALA A 33 -9.15 -43.28 -37.90
C ALA A 33 -8.17 -43.04 -39.06
N ALA A 34 -7.23 -43.97 -39.25
CA ALA A 34 -6.30 -43.95 -40.36
C ALA A 34 -7.03 -43.88 -41.70
N VAL A 35 -6.52 -43.06 -42.61
CA VAL A 35 -7.12 -42.79 -43.92
C VAL A 35 -6.06 -42.84 -45.00
N ASP A 36 -6.43 -43.35 -46.17
CA ASP A 36 -5.58 -43.30 -47.35
C ASP A 36 -5.42 -41.85 -47.80
N VAL A 37 -4.20 -41.38 -47.97
CA VAL A 37 -3.85 -40.04 -48.43
C VAL A 37 -2.97 -40.13 -49.67
N GLN A 38 -3.27 -39.32 -50.67
CA GLN A 38 -2.43 -39.14 -51.85
C GLN A 38 -2.33 -37.66 -52.18
N VAL A 39 -1.10 -37.19 -52.39
CA VAL A 39 -0.83 -35.82 -52.84
C VAL A 39 -0.46 -35.86 -54.32
N LYS A 40 -1.05 -34.96 -55.10
CA LYS A 40 -0.69 -34.71 -56.50
C LYS A 40 -0.27 -33.27 -56.68
N ILE A 41 0.57 -33.04 -57.68
CA ILE A 41 0.86 -31.71 -58.17
C ILE A 41 0.36 -31.65 -59.60
N VAL A 42 -0.50 -30.68 -59.86
CA VAL A 42 -1.22 -30.55 -61.12
C VAL A 42 -0.96 -29.16 -61.68
N ASP A 43 -0.58 -29.11 -62.94
CA ASP A 43 -0.48 -27.89 -63.72
C ASP A 43 -1.84 -27.64 -64.40
N TYR A 44 -2.49 -26.57 -63.99
CA TYR A 44 -3.78 -26.09 -64.49
C TYR A 44 -3.63 -25.02 -65.59
N THR A 45 -2.50 -24.97 -66.29
CA THR A 45 -2.30 -24.05 -67.42
C THR A 45 -3.45 -24.20 -68.45
N PRO A 46 -3.93 -23.10 -69.08
CA PRO A 46 -5.04 -23.16 -70.02
C PRO A 46 -4.79 -24.16 -71.17
N GLY A 47 -5.62 -25.20 -71.25
CA GLY A 47 -5.41 -26.35 -72.15
C GLY A 47 -5.83 -27.69 -71.54
N GLY A 48 -5.95 -27.74 -70.21
CA GLY A 48 -6.44 -28.89 -69.44
C GLY A 48 -5.48 -29.28 -68.31
N PRO A 49 -5.97 -29.82 -67.19
CA PRO A 49 -5.11 -30.18 -66.07
C PRO A 49 -4.16 -31.30 -66.46
N THR A 50 -2.86 -31.08 -66.25
CA THR A 50 -1.83 -32.10 -66.45
C THR A 50 -1.17 -32.45 -65.12
N THR A 51 -1.17 -33.73 -64.77
CA THR A 51 -0.54 -34.18 -63.52
C THR A 51 0.98 -34.19 -63.68
N VAL A 52 1.65 -33.33 -62.92
CA VAL A 52 3.11 -33.19 -62.88
C VAL A 52 3.72 -34.23 -61.94
N PHE A 53 3.05 -34.50 -60.82
CA PHE A 53 3.45 -35.50 -59.85
C PHE A 53 2.24 -36.22 -59.27
N THR A 54 2.37 -37.54 -59.06
CA THR A 54 1.44 -38.35 -58.27
C THR A 54 2.22 -39.06 -57.19
N GLY A 55 1.96 -38.71 -55.93
CA GLY A 55 2.52 -39.41 -54.79
C GLY A 55 1.92 -40.81 -54.60
N SER A 56 2.65 -41.66 -53.89
CA SER A 56 2.12 -42.93 -53.41
C SER A 56 0.89 -42.70 -52.54
N THR A 57 -0.10 -43.57 -52.64
CA THR A 57 -1.19 -43.62 -51.66
C THR A 57 -0.66 -44.25 -50.38
N VAL A 58 -0.70 -43.50 -49.29
CA VAL A 58 -0.20 -43.96 -47.98
C VAL A 58 -1.35 -43.93 -46.99
N ASN A 59 -1.52 -45.00 -46.22
CA ASN A 59 -2.48 -45.05 -45.12
C ASN A 59 -1.85 -44.37 -43.90
N LEU A 60 -2.35 -43.18 -43.53
CA LEU A 60 -1.79 -42.35 -42.47
C LEU A 60 -2.79 -42.18 -41.33
N THR A 61 -2.30 -42.28 -40.10
CA THR A 61 -3.09 -42.05 -38.89
C THR A 61 -2.92 -40.58 -38.46
N PRO A 62 -4.01 -39.83 -38.23
CA PRO A 62 -3.93 -38.48 -37.69
C PRO A 62 -3.31 -38.47 -36.29
N ASN A 63 -2.57 -37.42 -35.93
CA ASN A 63 -2.13 -37.20 -34.56
C ASN A 63 -3.33 -36.86 -33.63
N ALA A 64 -3.07 -36.63 -32.34
CA ALA A 64 -4.11 -36.32 -31.36
C ALA A 64 -4.95 -35.07 -31.71
N SER A 65 -4.39 -34.16 -32.51
CA SER A 65 -5.06 -32.95 -33.01
C SER A 65 -5.78 -33.17 -34.34
N GLY A 66 -5.85 -34.41 -34.83
CA GLY A 66 -6.46 -34.74 -36.12
C GLY A 66 -5.63 -34.29 -37.31
N ILE A 67 -4.31 -34.15 -37.17
CA ILE A 67 -3.41 -33.67 -38.23
C ILE A 67 -2.70 -34.86 -38.88
N ILE A 68 -2.70 -34.91 -40.21
CA ILE A 68 -1.90 -35.82 -41.02
C ILE A 68 -0.83 -35.01 -41.76
N VAL A 69 0.39 -35.52 -41.79
CA VAL A 69 1.50 -34.96 -42.56
C VAL A 69 1.85 -35.94 -43.67
N ALA A 70 1.67 -35.53 -44.93
CA ALA A 70 2.05 -36.30 -46.10
C ALA A 70 3.34 -35.73 -46.73
N ASP A 71 4.32 -36.59 -46.95
CA ASP A 71 5.58 -36.19 -47.59
C ASP A 71 5.44 -36.14 -49.12
N VAL A 72 5.95 -35.06 -49.70
CA VAL A 72 6.10 -34.91 -51.15
C VAL A 72 7.61 -34.92 -51.48
N PRO A 73 8.10 -35.98 -52.14
CA PRO A 73 9.51 -36.08 -52.50
C PRO A 73 9.88 -35.10 -53.62
N ALA A 74 11.16 -34.73 -53.71
CA ALA A 74 11.71 -33.80 -54.70
C ALA A 74 11.73 -34.34 -56.15
N THR A 75 11.09 -35.47 -56.42
CA THR A 75 11.12 -36.15 -57.72
C THR A 75 9.71 -36.35 -58.26
N PRO A 76 9.34 -35.74 -59.41
CA PRO A 76 10.18 -34.98 -60.34
C PRO A 76 10.47 -33.54 -59.85
N ALA A 77 11.64 -33.02 -60.23
CA ALA A 77 12.10 -31.68 -59.87
C ALA A 77 11.16 -30.61 -60.44
N ILE A 78 10.31 -30.02 -59.61
CA ILE A 78 9.53 -28.83 -59.99
C ILE A 78 10.48 -27.64 -59.96
N LEU A 79 10.77 -27.09 -61.14
CA LEU A 79 11.63 -25.93 -61.26
C LEU A 79 10.99 -24.76 -60.51
N ALA A 80 11.77 -23.98 -59.74
CA ALA A 80 11.26 -22.78 -59.09
C ALA A 80 10.61 -21.80 -60.09
N THR A 81 11.09 -21.77 -61.33
CA THR A 81 10.52 -20.98 -62.42
C THR A 81 9.12 -21.42 -62.86
N SER A 82 8.73 -22.65 -62.54
CA SER A 82 7.40 -23.18 -62.84
C SER A 82 6.37 -22.87 -61.74
N VAL A 83 6.81 -22.39 -60.57
CA VAL A 83 5.89 -22.02 -59.47
C VAL A 83 5.16 -20.74 -59.84
N ASN A 84 3.91 -20.89 -60.25
CA ASN A 84 3.01 -19.81 -60.60
C ASN A 84 1.57 -20.19 -60.18
N SER A 85 0.60 -19.34 -60.51
CA SER A 85 -0.81 -19.53 -60.15
C SER A 85 -1.50 -20.73 -60.83
N TYR A 86 -0.82 -21.46 -61.70
CA TYR A 86 -1.34 -22.67 -62.35
C TYR A 86 -0.85 -23.97 -61.71
N TYR A 87 0.23 -23.94 -60.93
CA TYR A 87 0.72 -25.13 -60.24
C TYR A 87 -0.01 -25.26 -58.91
N VAL A 88 -0.67 -26.39 -58.70
CA VAL A 88 -1.58 -26.60 -57.58
C VAL A 88 -1.28 -27.93 -56.91
N VAL A 89 -1.30 -27.93 -55.58
CA VAL A 89 -1.22 -29.13 -54.74
C VAL A 89 -2.63 -29.62 -54.47
N ASP A 90 -2.92 -30.82 -54.99
CA ASP A 90 -4.18 -31.52 -54.80
C ASP A 90 -4.00 -32.62 -53.76
N VAL A 91 -4.85 -32.61 -52.74
CA VAL A 91 -4.84 -33.61 -51.67
C VAL A 91 -6.08 -34.47 -51.77
N TYR A 92 -5.86 -35.76 -51.98
CA TYR A 92 -6.91 -36.77 -52.01
C TYR A 92 -6.90 -37.58 -50.72
N THR A 93 -8.08 -37.86 -50.16
CA THR A 93 -8.21 -38.75 -49.00
C THR A 93 -9.34 -39.77 -49.18
N GLY A 94 -9.24 -40.90 -48.49
CA GLY A 94 -10.28 -41.94 -48.43
C GLY A 94 -10.06 -43.12 -49.37
N ASN A 95 -10.96 -44.11 -49.28
CA ASN A 95 -11.01 -45.26 -50.19
C ASN A 95 -12.47 -45.47 -50.64
N PRO A 96 -12.85 -45.03 -51.86
CA PRO A 96 -11.99 -44.48 -52.92
C PRO A 96 -11.43 -43.09 -52.59
N LEU A 97 -10.32 -42.73 -53.23
CA LEU A 97 -9.67 -41.42 -53.08
C LEU A 97 -10.54 -40.29 -53.63
N ILE A 98 -10.85 -39.29 -52.80
CA ILE A 98 -11.64 -38.11 -53.14
C ILE A 98 -10.78 -36.86 -52.97
N LEU A 99 -10.83 -35.91 -53.92
CA LEU A 99 -10.16 -34.62 -53.80
C LEU A 99 -10.76 -33.85 -52.62
N THR A 100 -9.93 -33.50 -51.64
CA THR A 100 -10.35 -32.87 -50.39
C THR A 100 -9.74 -31.49 -50.17
N SER A 101 -8.59 -31.19 -50.76
CA SER A 101 -8.01 -29.86 -50.73
C SER A 101 -7.29 -29.56 -52.04
N GLN A 102 -7.33 -28.31 -52.45
CA GLN A 102 -6.70 -27.78 -53.64
C GLN A 102 -6.11 -26.42 -53.30
N GLN A 103 -4.78 -26.29 -53.31
CA GLN A 103 -4.08 -25.06 -52.92
C GLN A 103 -3.00 -24.71 -53.93
N ARG A 104 -2.90 -23.44 -54.31
CA ARG A 104 -1.90 -23.02 -55.29
C ARG A 104 -0.51 -23.03 -54.67
N LEU A 105 0.44 -23.57 -55.41
CA LEU A 105 1.84 -23.69 -55.01
C LEU A 105 2.45 -22.30 -54.74
N ASP A 106 2.06 -21.25 -55.49
CA ASP A 106 2.52 -19.87 -55.26
C ASP A 106 1.98 -19.19 -53.99
N GLN A 107 0.94 -19.76 -53.37
CA GLN A 107 0.33 -19.25 -52.13
C GLN A 107 0.68 -20.11 -50.90
N MET A 108 1.35 -21.23 -51.10
CA MET A 108 1.80 -22.10 -50.02
C MET A 108 3.13 -21.60 -49.45
N VAL A 109 3.23 -21.57 -48.12
CA VAL A 109 4.52 -21.37 -47.46
C VAL A 109 5.29 -22.68 -47.58
N PHE A 110 6.35 -22.71 -48.41
CA PHE A 110 7.27 -23.84 -48.44
C PHE A 110 8.23 -23.76 -47.27
N GLU A 111 8.05 -24.64 -46.29
CA GLU A 111 9.16 -25.05 -45.44
C GLU A 111 10.11 -25.89 -46.32
N GLN A 112 10.98 -25.25 -47.10
CA GLN A 112 12.09 -25.94 -47.76
C GLN A 112 13.08 -26.36 -46.68
N ALA A 113 12.86 -27.52 -46.07
CA ALA A 113 13.81 -28.30 -45.27
C ALA A 113 14.81 -27.47 -44.42
N GLN A 114 14.35 -26.40 -43.78
CA GLN A 114 15.01 -25.84 -42.61
C GLN A 114 14.14 -26.24 -41.44
N ALA A 115 14.63 -27.25 -40.72
CA ALA A 115 14.10 -27.66 -39.43
C ALA A 115 13.87 -26.40 -38.60
N GLY A 116 12.63 -26.08 -38.26
CA GLY A 116 12.44 -24.87 -37.47
C GLY A 116 11.02 -24.55 -37.12
N VAL A 117 10.12 -24.35 -38.09
CA VAL A 117 8.89 -23.61 -37.76
C VAL A 117 7.77 -24.51 -37.26
N SER A 118 7.55 -25.70 -37.81
CA SER A 118 6.59 -26.67 -37.28
C SER A 118 7.15 -28.10 -37.27
N ASP A 119 6.94 -28.86 -36.19
CA ASP A 119 7.33 -30.28 -36.10
C ASP A 119 6.13 -31.24 -36.28
N ASN A 120 6.42 -32.54 -36.42
CA ASN A 120 5.38 -33.56 -36.62
C ASN A 120 4.46 -33.74 -35.39
N ASP A 121 4.85 -33.22 -34.23
CA ASP A 121 4.05 -33.21 -33.00
C ASP A 121 3.15 -31.96 -32.91
N GLY A 122 3.25 -31.06 -33.89
CA GLY A 122 2.47 -29.83 -33.97
C GLY A 122 3.05 -28.66 -33.16
N ASN A 123 4.28 -28.79 -32.67
CA ASN A 123 4.96 -27.69 -31.99
C ASN A 123 5.42 -26.66 -33.01
N ILE A 124 5.35 -25.38 -32.62
CA ILE A 124 6.01 -24.30 -33.35
C ILE A 124 7.33 -24.00 -32.67
N THR A 125 8.44 -24.20 -33.37
CA THR A 125 9.78 -23.84 -32.86
C THR A 125 10.24 -22.54 -33.52
N ILE A 126 10.89 -21.68 -32.75
CA ILE A 126 11.51 -20.45 -33.26
C ILE A 126 12.99 -20.57 -32.91
N ASP A 127 13.82 -20.84 -33.92
CA ASP A 127 15.25 -21.13 -33.75
C ASP A 127 16.12 -19.85 -33.67
N ASP A 128 17.39 -20.02 -33.30
CA ASP A 128 18.45 -18.99 -33.32
C ASP A 128 18.09 -17.68 -32.58
N ALA A 129 17.49 -17.82 -31.40
CA ALA A 129 17.04 -16.69 -30.56
C ALA A 129 16.04 -15.74 -31.25
N GLY A 130 15.30 -16.25 -32.25
CA GLY A 130 14.12 -15.58 -32.79
C GLY A 130 13.01 -15.42 -31.74
N GLU A 131 11.92 -14.77 -32.13
CA GLU A 131 10.81 -14.48 -31.23
C GLU A 131 9.46 -14.61 -31.95
N LEU A 132 8.42 -14.97 -31.18
CA LEU A 132 7.04 -14.93 -31.67
C LEU A 132 6.53 -13.48 -31.56
N ARG A 133 6.27 -12.80 -32.68
CA ARG A 133 5.84 -11.39 -32.73
C ARG A 133 4.35 -11.22 -33.02
N PHE A 134 3.72 -10.26 -32.34
CA PHE A 134 2.38 -9.74 -32.61
C PHE A 134 2.51 -8.26 -32.99
N ALA A 135 2.45 -7.97 -34.29
CA ALA A 135 2.51 -6.61 -34.81
C ALA A 135 1.26 -5.81 -34.41
N GLU A 136 1.42 -4.50 -34.21
CA GLU A 136 0.28 -3.62 -33.98
C GLU A 136 -0.60 -3.46 -35.26
N PRO A 137 -1.87 -3.07 -35.14
CA PRO A 137 -2.74 -2.87 -36.30
C PRO A 137 -2.19 -1.82 -37.28
N THR A 138 -2.53 -1.93 -38.56
CA THR A 138 -2.02 -1.08 -39.66
C THR A 138 -2.34 0.42 -39.56
N ALA A 139 -3.15 0.84 -38.58
CA ALA A 139 -3.42 2.24 -38.30
C ALA A 139 -2.40 2.77 -37.28
N ASP A 140 -1.23 3.13 -37.79
CA ASP A 140 -0.11 3.80 -37.08
C ASP A 140 0.86 2.91 -36.30
N GLY A 141 1.17 1.72 -36.83
CA GLY A 141 2.30 0.98 -36.30
C GLY A 141 3.47 0.22 -36.94
N ASP A 142 4.66 0.53 -36.42
CA ASP A 142 5.95 -0.09 -36.75
C ASP A 142 6.46 -0.99 -35.60
N ASN A 143 5.68 -1.12 -34.52
CA ASN A 143 6.02 -1.83 -33.29
C ASN A 143 5.29 -3.18 -33.17
N TYR A 144 5.74 -3.98 -32.20
CA TYR A 144 5.16 -5.29 -31.90
C TYR A 144 5.35 -5.66 -30.43
N THR A 145 4.55 -6.62 -29.95
CA THR A 145 4.80 -7.35 -28.69
C THR A 145 5.30 -8.75 -29.03
N ALA A 146 6.22 -9.34 -28.24
CA ALA A 146 6.79 -10.64 -28.57
C ALA A 146 7.08 -11.54 -27.36
N PHE A 147 7.08 -12.86 -27.60
CA PHE A 147 7.66 -13.85 -26.69
C PHE A 147 9.05 -14.26 -27.19
N LYS A 148 10.06 -14.04 -26.35
CA LYS A 148 11.47 -14.28 -26.66
C LYS A 148 12.14 -15.09 -25.56
N SER A 149 12.84 -16.15 -25.93
CA SER A 149 13.68 -16.91 -24.99
C SER A 149 15.04 -16.23 -24.82
N PRO A 150 15.57 -16.09 -23.60
CA PRO A 150 16.98 -15.77 -23.39
C PRO A 150 17.85 -17.01 -23.64
N ALA A 151 19.17 -16.89 -23.48
CA ALA A 151 20.06 -18.05 -23.38
C ALA A 151 19.75 -18.81 -22.07
N LEU A 152 19.38 -20.08 -22.18
CA LEU A 152 18.94 -20.91 -21.05
C LEU A 152 19.94 -22.04 -20.78
N ALA A 153 20.10 -22.42 -19.51
CA ALA A 153 20.89 -23.59 -19.10
C ALA A 153 20.10 -24.91 -19.17
N GLY A 154 18.81 -24.84 -19.46
CA GLY A 154 17.88 -25.96 -19.60
C GLY A 154 16.50 -25.47 -20.04
N ASN A 155 15.61 -26.38 -20.43
CA ASN A 155 14.27 -26.02 -20.89
C ASN A 155 13.46 -25.38 -19.76
N VAL A 156 12.80 -24.26 -20.05
CA VAL A 156 11.80 -23.63 -19.17
C VAL A 156 10.44 -23.82 -19.82
N ILE A 157 9.53 -24.50 -19.13
CA ILE A 157 8.19 -24.80 -19.64
C ILE A 157 7.18 -24.04 -18.78
N TYR A 158 6.38 -23.16 -19.39
CA TYR A 158 5.29 -22.47 -18.71
C TYR A 158 3.97 -23.19 -18.97
N THR A 159 3.47 -23.92 -17.95
CA THR A 159 2.20 -24.65 -18.04
C THR A 159 1.05 -23.73 -17.61
N LEU A 160 0.16 -23.38 -18.55
CA LEU A 160 -0.99 -22.53 -18.29
C LEU A 160 -2.06 -23.24 -17.43
N PRO A 161 -2.86 -22.50 -16.64
CA PRO A 161 -4.01 -23.04 -15.91
C PRO A 161 -5.10 -23.56 -16.86
N VAL A 162 -5.96 -24.45 -16.35
CA VAL A 162 -7.08 -25.02 -17.12
C VAL A 162 -8.22 -24.03 -17.40
N ASP A 163 -8.28 -22.93 -16.66
CA ASP A 163 -9.31 -21.90 -16.77
C ASP A 163 -8.71 -20.50 -16.91
N ALA A 164 -9.57 -19.51 -17.16
CA ALA A 164 -9.19 -18.12 -17.35
C ALA A 164 -9.14 -17.31 -16.03
N GLY A 165 -9.27 -17.97 -14.88
CA GLY A 165 -9.39 -17.31 -13.59
C GLY A 165 -10.71 -16.56 -13.38
N THR A 166 -10.79 -15.83 -12.29
CA THR A 166 -11.92 -14.95 -11.92
C THR A 166 -11.46 -13.51 -11.80
N ASN A 167 -12.43 -12.56 -11.73
CA ASN A 167 -12.11 -11.14 -11.62
C ASN A 167 -11.12 -10.88 -10.48
N ASN A 168 -10.14 -10.01 -10.74
CA ASN A 168 -9.09 -9.59 -9.81
C ASN A 168 -8.05 -10.67 -9.43
N GLN A 169 -7.99 -11.79 -10.15
CA GLN A 169 -6.88 -12.73 -10.04
C GLN A 169 -5.72 -12.36 -10.98
N VAL A 170 -4.51 -12.72 -10.59
CA VAL A 170 -3.28 -12.59 -11.39
C VAL A 170 -2.67 -13.96 -11.64
N LEU A 171 -1.98 -14.13 -12.75
CA LEU A 171 -1.26 -15.35 -13.08
C LEU A 171 0.09 -15.35 -12.36
N THR A 172 0.37 -16.40 -11.59
CA THR A 172 1.61 -16.55 -10.81
C THR A 172 2.33 -17.84 -11.18
N THR A 173 3.65 -17.85 -10.97
CA THR A 173 4.50 -19.03 -11.14
C THR A 173 4.96 -19.57 -9.80
N ASP A 174 5.10 -20.89 -9.69
CA ASP A 174 5.73 -21.58 -8.57
C ASP A 174 7.28 -21.59 -8.64
N GLY A 175 7.87 -20.95 -9.65
CA GLY A 175 9.31 -20.96 -9.91
C GLY A 175 9.82 -22.24 -10.59
N SER A 176 8.95 -23.22 -10.83
CA SER A 176 9.25 -24.47 -11.55
C SER A 176 8.55 -24.56 -12.91
N GLY A 177 7.78 -23.54 -13.28
CA GLY A 177 7.10 -23.45 -14.58
C GLY A 177 5.58 -23.69 -14.54
N THR A 178 5.02 -24.11 -13.41
CA THR A 178 3.57 -24.21 -13.26
C THR A 178 2.99 -22.82 -13.05
N LEU A 179 2.01 -22.44 -13.87
CA LEU A 179 1.29 -21.18 -13.71
C LEU A 179 -0.07 -21.43 -13.04
N SER A 180 -0.49 -20.52 -12.16
CA SER A 180 -1.78 -20.60 -11.46
C SER A 180 -2.39 -19.22 -11.21
N TRP A 181 -3.72 -19.13 -11.25
CA TRP A 181 -4.45 -17.92 -10.87
C TRP A 181 -4.47 -17.77 -9.36
N THR A 182 -4.06 -16.61 -8.85
CA THR A 182 -4.16 -16.26 -7.44
C THR A 182 -4.80 -14.90 -7.28
N THR A 183 -5.51 -14.69 -6.18
CA THR A 183 -5.90 -13.35 -5.78
C THR A 183 -4.68 -12.72 -5.10
N PRO A 184 -4.10 -11.63 -5.63
CA PRO A 184 -3.04 -10.92 -4.94
C PRO A 184 -3.53 -10.57 -3.54
N ALA A 185 -2.78 -10.93 -2.50
CA ALA A 185 -2.92 -10.24 -1.24
C ALA A 185 -2.71 -8.75 -1.53
N SER A 186 -3.59 -7.89 -1.02
CA SER A 186 -3.46 -6.44 -1.14
C SER A 186 -2.03 -6.05 -0.74
N GLY A 187 -1.19 -5.76 -1.73
CA GLY A 187 0.23 -5.44 -1.59
C GLY A 187 0.44 -4.05 -1.01
N GLY A 188 -0.22 -3.73 0.10
CA GLY A 188 0.27 -2.70 1.01
C GLY A 188 1.48 -3.29 1.69
N GLY A 189 2.67 -2.72 1.46
CA GLY A 189 3.84 -3.03 2.27
C GLY A 189 3.43 -3.04 3.73
N SER A 190 3.86 -4.07 4.47
CA SER A 190 3.48 -4.30 5.87
C SER A 190 3.33 -2.98 6.60
N CYS A 191 2.12 -2.70 7.07
CA CYS A 191 1.84 -1.48 7.77
C CYS A 191 2.63 -1.44 9.08
N ASN A 192 3.84 -0.87 9.05
CA ASN A 192 4.73 -0.84 10.22
C ASN A 192 4.23 0.09 11.34
N ILE A 193 3.09 0.77 11.15
CA ILE A 193 2.49 1.61 12.19
C ILE A 193 1.89 0.77 13.32
N TYR A 194 1.49 -0.48 13.05
CA TYR A 194 0.94 -1.37 14.07
C TYR A 194 2.02 -2.15 14.83
N GLY A 195 3.31 -1.95 14.55
CA GLY A 195 4.37 -2.69 15.23
C GLY A 195 4.55 -4.10 14.66
N ASP A 196 5.76 -4.62 14.82
CA ASP A 196 6.21 -5.87 14.22
C ASP A 196 6.11 -7.09 15.16
N GLY A 197 5.74 -6.86 16.42
CA GLY A 197 5.65 -7.89 17.46
C GLY A 197 6.97 -8.20 18.15
N SER A 198 8.04 -7.45 17.89
CA SER A 198 9.37 -7.68 18.46
C SER A 198 9.44 -7.54 19.98
N ALA A 199 8.50 -6.82 20.62
CA ALA A 199 8.36 -6.73 22.07
C ALA A 199 7.46 -7.83 22.67
N THR A 200 7.03 -8.82 21.87
CA THR A 200 6.19 -9.97 22.28
C THR A 200 4.87 -9.57 22.97
N ASP A 201 4.15 -10.53 23.54
CA ASP A 201 2.93 -10.25 24.31
C ASP A 201 3.28 -9.73 25.70
N ILE A 202 2.59 -8.67 26.13
CA ILE A 202 2.77 -8.09 27.46
C ILE A 202 1.44 -7.87 28.17
N VAL A 203 1.42 -8.22 29.46
CA VAL A 203 0.31 -7.96 30.37
C VAL A 203 0.83 -7.13 31.54
N ILE A 204 0.30 -5.91 31.70
CA ILE A 204 0.61 -5.02 32.83
C ILE A 204 -0.36 -5.36 33.98
N ASN A 205 0.13 -6.12 34.94
CA ASN A 205 -0.63 -6.66 36.09
C ASN A 205 -0.32 -5.95 37.42
N THR A 206 0.67 -5.07 37.44
CA THR A 206 1.03 -4.20 38.57
C THR A 206 1.25 -2.78 38.06
N ASN A 207 1.18 -1.80 38.96
CA ASN A 207 1.47 -0.42 38.58
C ASN A 207 2.86 -0.32 37.96
N THR A 208 2.95 0.24 36.76
CA THR A 208 4.16 0.30 35.95
C THR A 208 4.35 1.72 35.43
N ASP A 209 5.59 2.23 35.47
CA ASP A 209 5.91 3.56 34.98
C ASP A 209 6.93 3.52 33.84
N TRP A 210 6.45 3.56 32.60
CA TRP A 210 7.27 3.65 31.40
C TRP A 210 7.88 5.03 31.17
N SER A 211 7.50 6.05 31.94
CA SER A 211 8.17 7.36 31.87
C SER A 211 9.55 7.36 32.51
N THR A 212 9.81 6.42 33.42
CA THR A 212 11.11 6.25 34.10
C THR A 212 11.75 4.90 33.80
N THR A 213 10.94 3.87 33.57
CA THR A 213 11.38 2.52 33.22
C THR A 213 10.71 2.05 31.92
N PRO A 214 11.13 2.59 30.75
CA PRO A 214 10.53 2.21 29.47
C PRO A 214 10.75 0.71 29.17
N PRO A 215 9.97 0.12 28.24
CA PRO A 215 10.23 -1.21 27.71
C PRO A 215 11.68 -1.35 27.24
N THR A 216 12.21 -2.57 27.26
CA THR A 216 13.59 -2.86 26.88
C THR A 216 13.93 -2.23 25.52
N ASN A 217 15.05 -1.51 25.46
CA ASN A 217 15.52 -0.77 24.27
C ASN A 217 14.53 0.31 23.76
N GLY A 218 13.57 0.74 24.58
CA GLY A 218 12.51 1.66 24.15
C GLY A 218 11.58 1.04 23.11
N ASN A 219 11.47 -0.29 23.07
CA ASN A 219 10.67 -0.99 22.09
C ASN A 219 9.19 -1.05 22.50
N TYR A 220 8.37 -0.22 21.85
CA TYR A 220 6.92 -0.19 22.04
C TYR A 220 6.14 -0.96 20.96
N MET A 221 6.80 -1.89 20.24
CA MET A 221 6.22 -2.70 19.16
C MET A 221 5.83 -4.11 19.66
N PHE A 222 4.69 -4.20 20.34
CA PHE A 222 4.20 -5.43 20.97
C PHE A 222 3.52 -6.37 19.99
N ASN A 223 3.47 -7.66 20.31
CA ASN A 223 2.56 -8.58 19.64
C ASN A 223 1.12 -8.33 20.12
N SER A 224 0.93 -8.22 21.43
CA SER A 224 -0.29 -7.72 22.09
C SER A 224 0.06 -6.98 23.38
N LEU A 225 -0.79 -6.02 23.80
CA LEU A 225 -0.67 -5.31 25.07
C LEU A 225 -2.00 -5.35 25.82
N THR A 226 -1.97 -5.81 27.07
CA THR A 226 -3.12 -5.73 27.98
C THR A 226 -2.74 -4.99 29.26
N ILE A 227 -3.54 -3.99 29.66
CA ILE A 227 -3.46 -3.34 30.97
C ILE A 227 -4.61 -3.89 31.82
N ALA A 228 -4.27 -4.55 32.93
CA ALA A 228 -5.25 -5.18 33.82
C ALA A 228 -6.11 -4.15 34.56
N SER A 229 -7.29 -4.58 35.04
CA SER A 229 -8.16 -3.72 35.85
C SER A 229 -7.53 -3.39 37.20
N GLY A 230 -7.76 -2.16 37.69
CA GLY A 230 -7.18 -1.66 38.93
C GLY A 230 -5.69 -1.29 38.85
N VAL A 231 -5.07 -1.44 37.68
CA VAL A 231 -3.64 -1.17 37.46
C VAL A 231 -3.45 0.15 36.71
N THR A 232 -2.40 0.90 37.06
CA THR A 232 -1.99 2.10 36.34
C THR A 232 -0.71 1.86 35.54
N LEU A 233 -0.80 2.07 34.23
CA LEU A 233 0.34 2.22 33.34
C LEU A 233 0.62 3.71 33.14
N THR A 234 1.74 4.20 33.66
CA THR A 234 2.19 5.57 33.43
C THR A 234 3.10 5.61 32.22
N VAL A 235 2.90 6.57 31.31
CA VAL A 235 3.69 6.74 30.09
C VAL A 235 4.19 8.17 29.94
N ALA A 236 5.36 8.34 29.31
CA ALA A 236 5.84 9.67 28.96
C ALA A 236 4.93 10.31 27.90
N SER A 237 4.86 11.64 27.88
CA SER A 237 4.22 12.34 26.77
C SER A 237 4.94 12.07 25.44
N GLY A 238 4.20 11.87 24.35
CA GLY A 238 4.73 11.48 23.05
C GLY A 238 4.90 9.97 22.88
N THR A 239 4.48 9.17 23.86
CA THR A 239 4.56 7.70 23.75
C THR A 239 3.67 7.22 22.60
N VAL A 240 4.25 6.37 21.75
CA VAL A 240 3.55 5.67 20.68
C VAL A 240 3.56 4.19 21.00
N ILE A 241 2.39 3.64 21.31
CA ILE A 241 2.19 2.21 21.55
C ILE A 241 1.78 1.57 20.23
N GLN A 242 2.50 0.54 19.81
CA GLN A 242 2.23 -0.19 18.57
C GLN A 242 2.01 -1.67 18.89
N SER A 243 0.91 -2.26 18.42
CA SER A 243 0.58 -3.66 18.64
C SER A 243 0.19 -4.40 17.36
N LYS A 244 0.93 -5.46 17.02
CA LYS A 244 0.68 -6.27 15.83
C LYS A 244 -0.71 -6.89 15.85
N THR A 245 -1.28 -7.10 17.03
CA THR A 245 -2.64 -7.62 17.22
C THR A 245 -3.52 -6.58 17.92
N THR A 246 -3.71 -6.69 19.23
CA THR A 246 -4.68 -5.90 20.00
C THR A 246 -4.00 -5.05 21.07
N VAL A 247 -4.66 -3.94 21.43
CA VAL A 247 -4.40 -3.23 22.69
C VAL A 247 -5.68 -3.24 23.53
N ILE A 248 -5.59 -3.72 24.77
CA ILE A 248 -6.71 -3.79 25.72
C ILE A 248 -6.35 -3.00 26.97
N ASN A 249 -7.09 -1.94 27.26
CA ASN A 249 -6.98 -1.18 28.51
C ASN A 249 -8.20 -1.43 29.40
N ASN A 250 -8.02 -2.19 30.48
CA ASN A 250 -9.02 -2.36 31.54
C ASN A 250 -8.69 -1.53 32.80
N GLY A 251 -7.51 -0.93 32.85
CA GLY A 251 -6.99 -0.15 33.98
C GLY A 251 -6.92 1.34 33.67
N THR A 252 -5.84 2.00 34.08
CA THR A 252 -5.59 3.41 33.80
C THR A 252 -4.31 3.55 32.99
N ILE A 253 -4.38 4.22 31.85
CA ILE A 253 -3.18 4.76 31.17
C ILE A 253 -3.06 6.22 31.59
N LEU A 254 -2.06 6.53 32.39
CA LEU A 254 -1.75 7.89 32.84
C LEU A 254 -0.65 8.48 31.96
N VAL A 255 -0.97 9.52 31.19
CA VAL A 255 0.00 10.20 30.32
C VAL A 255 0.62 11.36 31.10
N LYS A 256 1.94 11.36 31.25
CA LYS A 256 2.67 12.48 31.86
C LYS A 256 2.46 13.76 31.05
N THR A 257 2.58 14.89 31.73
CA THR A 257 2.41 16.22 31.13
C THR A 257 3.40 16.46 30.00
N GLY A 258 2.96 17.12 28.94
CA GLY A 258 3.80 17.40 27.79
C GLY A 258 4.66 18.66 27.93
N VAL A 259 4.11 19.68 28.58
CA VAL A 259 4.77 20.97 28.80
C VAL A 259 4.55 21.39 30.25
N LEU A 260 5.62 21.85 30.92
CA LEU A 260 5.51 22.40 32.27
C LEU A 260 4.83 23.78 32.23
N GLY A 261 4.08 24.12 33.28
CA GLY A 261 3.55 25.46 33.47
C GLY A 261 4.66 26.51 33.57
N GLU A 262 4.31 27.77 33.27
CA GLU A 262 5.25 28.88 33.35
C GLU A 262 5.73 29.08 34.80
N ALA A 263 6.97 29.55 34.97
CA ALA A 263 7.63 29.87 36.25
C ALA A 263 8.09 31.32 36.31
N TRP A 264 8.28 31.87 37.52
CA TRP A 264 8.74 33.26 37.69
C TRP A 264 10.18 33.52 37.21
N SER A 265 10.43 34.72 36.70
CA SER A 265 11.66 35.23 36.07
C SER A 265 12.97 35.18 36.88
N ASN A 266 12.97 34.81 38.16
CA ASN A 266 14.19 34.65 38.97
C ASN A 266 14.60 33.18 39.16
N ASN A 267 13.80 32.23 38.68
CA ASN A 267 14.16 30.83 38.71
C ASN A 267 15.18 30.54 37.59
N ALA A 268 16.18 29.70 37.88
CA ALA A 268 17.32 29.45 36.98
C ALA A 268 16.94 28.85 35.61
N ASP A 269 15.68 28.43 35.46
CA ASP A 269 15.08 28.01 34.18
C ASP A 269 14.54 29.21 33.38
N ARG A 270 15.40 30.21 33.11
CA ARG A 270 15.14 31.32 32.17
C ARG A 270 15.08 30.83 30.71
N GLY A 271 14.22 29.84 30.44
CA GLY A 271 14.33 29.02 29.23
C GLY A 271 13.07 28.30 28.77
N ASN A 272 11.93 28.37 29.46
CA ASN A 272 10.64 28.07 28.83
C ASN A 272 10.22 29.24 27.93
N LYS A 273 11.12 29.62 27.01
CA LYS A 273 10.74 30.37 25.81
C LYS A 273 9.59 29.61 25.17
N ASP A 274 8.77 30.28 24.39
CA ASP A 274 8.01 29.64 23.32
C ASP A 274 8.98 28.72 22.52
N ILE A 275 9.13 27.47 22.94
CA ILE A 275 9.98 26.50 22.26
C ILE A 275 9.19 26.18 21.00
N LEU A 276 9.56 26.84 19.91
CA LEU A 276 9.08 26.60 18.56
C LEU A 276 9.00 25.08 18.34
N GLY A 277 7.77 24.59 18.26
CA GLY A 277 7.46 23.16 18.33
C GLY A 277 6.00 22.93 18.71
N TYR A 278 5.17 22.94 17.67
CA TYR A 278 3.78 22.50 17.50
C TYR A 278 2.63 22.97 18.39
N THR A 279 2.79 23.72 19.49
CA THR A 279 1.65 24.52 20.02
C THR A 279 1.68 25.91 19.38
N LEU A 280 0.55 26.46 18.91
CA LEU A 280 0.49 27.85 18.44
C LEU A 280 0.52 28.81 19.64
N THR A 281 1.70 28.93 20.25
CA THR A 281 1.98 29.79 21.42
C THR A 281 1.02 29.55 22.62
N SER A 282 1.24 30.20 23.75
CA SER A 282 0.35 30.12 24.93
C SER A 282 -1.07 30.67 24.71
N THR A 283 -1.40 31.13 23.49
CA THR A 283 -2.53 32.04 23.23
C THR A 283 -3.44 31.66 22.05
N LYS A 284 -3.14 30.61 21.25
CA LYS A 284 -4.01 30.20 20.13
C LYS A 284 -4.18 28.67 20.01
N ALA A 285 -5.42 28.22 19.81
CA ALA A 285 -5.72 26.83 19.48
C ALA A 285 -5.34 26.48 18.03
N TYR A 286 -5.29 25.19 17.70
CA TYR A 286 -5.09 24.72 16.34
C TYR A 286 -6.26 25.13 15.41
N PRO A 287 -6.00 25.70 14.23
CA PRO A 287 -7.03 25.82 13.20
C PRO A 287 -7.45 24.42 12.75
N SER A 288 -8.73 24.22 12.47
CA SER A 288 -9.33 22.92 12.11
C SER A 288 -8.64 22.21 10.93
N SER A 289 -8.00 22.97 10.03
CA SER A 289 -7.23 22.47 8.90
C SER A 289 -5.83 21.90 9.25
N GLU A 290 -5.20 22.33 10.35
CA GLU A 290 -3.92 21.77 10.81
C GLU A 290 -4.11 20.54 11.71
N VAL A 291 -5.21 20.48 12.47
CA VAL A 291 -5.60 19.28 13.25
C VAL A 291 -5.75 18.07 12.32
N TYR A 292 -6.19 18.28 11.08
CA TYR A 292 -6.38 17.24 10.06
C TYR A 292 -5.09 16.79 9.37
N ARG A 293 -4.02 17.61 9.36
CA ARG A 293 -2.79 17.38 8.53
C ARG A 293 -1.58 16.85 9.32
N ARG A 294 -1.66 16.76 10.66
CA ARG A 294 -0.52 16.40 11.54
C ARG A 294 -0.81 15.24 12.51
N VAL A 295 -1.80 14.42 12.19
CA VAL A 295 -2.48 13.44 13.07
C VAL A 295 -1.61 12.27 13.58
N PHE A 296 -0.44 12.03 13.00
CA PHE A 296 0.06 10.65 12.99
C PHE A 296 1.16 10.32 14.00
N LYS A 297 1.92 11.31 14.48
CA LYS A 297 2.86 11.17 15.60
C LYS A 297 2.97 12.53 16.27
N PHE A 298 2.10 12.80 17.23
CA PHE A 298 2.27 14.03 18.01
C PHE A 298 3.61 13.93 18.75
N GLY A 299 4.40 14.99 18.65
CA GLY A 299 5.57 15.15 19.53
C GLY A 299 5.15 15.18 21.00
N PRO A 300 6.09 15.34 21.94
CA PRO A 300 5.80 15.26 23.38
C PRO A 300 4.90 16.38 23.90
N LYS A 301 4.38 17.29 23.08
CA LYS A 301 3.56 18.44 23.50
C LYS A 301 2.13 18.29 23.01
N GLY A 302 1.19 18.21 23.96
CA GLY A 302 -0.25 18.22 23.68
C GLY A 302 -0.79 19.63 23.91
N GLY A 303 -1.11 19.94 25.16
CA GLY A 303 -1.45 21.30 25.59
C GLY A 303 -0.22 22.11 25.99
N SER A 304 -0.33 23.44 25.95
CA SER A 304 0.67 24.35 26.57
C SER A 304 0.43 24.51 28.07
N GLY A 305 1.46 24.95 28.78
CA GLY A 305 1.35 25.34 30.17
C GLY A 305 0.49 26.60 30.33
N GLY A 306 -0.22 26.71 31.45
CA GLY A 306 -0.82 27.96 31.90
C GLY A 306 0.25 28.91 32.44
N SER A 307 -0.08 30.19 32.53
CA SER A 307 0.84 31.20 33.04
C SER A 307 0.76 31.35 34.56
N THR A 308 1.82 31.90 35.15
CA THR A 308 1.85 32.29 36.56
C THR A 308 0.91 33.47 36.83
N GLY A 309 0.39 33.58 38.06
CA GLY A 309 -0.31 34.78 38.55
C GLY A 309 0.52 35.59 39.57
N GLY A 310 0.17 36.87 39.75
CA GLY A 310 0.66 37.79 40.83
C GLY A 310 2.07 38.39 40.68
N VAL A 311 2.46 39.31 41.59
CA VAL A 311 3.77 40.07 41.62
C VAL A 311 4.73 39.75 42.80
N ASP A 312 4.40 38.81 43.68
CA ASP A 312 5.28 38.42 44.79
C ASP A 312 6.19 37.21 44.48
N GLY A 313 7.50 37.31 44.68
CA GLY A 313 8.55 36.40 44.19
C GLY A 313 8.61 34.94 44.71
N ASN A 314 7.49 34.28 45.00
CA ASN A 314 7.44 32.85 45.40
C ASN A 314 7.26 31.88 44.20
N GLU A 315 7.70 30.62 44.34
CA GLU A 315 7.91 29.70 43.20
C GLU A 315 6.70 28.82 42.84
N THR A 316 5.58 29.41 42.42
CA THR A 316 4.43 28.63 41.88
C THR A 316 4.41 28.66 40.37
N PHE A 317 4.09 27.49 39.81
CA PHE A 317 4.02 27.26 38.38
C PHE A 317 2.56 27.33 37.93
N GLY A 318 2.34 27.81 36.70
CA GLY A 318 1.04 27.62 36.05
C GLY A 318 0.69 26.14 35.90
N GLY A 319 -0.53 25.84 35.51
CA GLY A 319 -0.94 24.46 35.25
C GLY A 319 -0.14 23.83 34.11
N ASN A 320 0.32 22.59 34.27
CA ASN A 320 1.07 21.89 33.22
C ASN A 320 0.17 21.56 32.01
N GLY A 321 0.71 21.65 30.81
CA GLY A 321 0.03 21.20 29.59
C GLY A 321 -0.07 19.67 29.52
N GLY A 322 -1.23 19.17 29.13
CA GLY A 322 -1.51 17.74 28.98
C GLY A 322 -0.61 17.08 27.95
N GLY A 323 -0.32 15.79 28.17
CA GLY A 323 0.57 15.00 27.31
C GLY A 323 -0.08 14.46 26.05
N THR A 324 0.71 13.77 25.24
CA THR A 324 0.25 13.10 24.02
C THR A 324 0.45 11.59 24.09
N LEU A 325 -0.50 10.84 23.56
CA LEU A 325 -0.46 9.38 23.46
C LEU A 325 -1.05 8.94 22.12
N SER A 326 -0.32 8.09 21.41
CA SER A 326 -0.82 7.38 20.23
C SER A 326 -0.84 5.89 20.49
N ILE A 327 -1.95 5.23 20.15
CA ILE A 327 -2.11 3.77 20.23
C ILE A 327 -2.51 3.26 18.85
N PHE A 328 -1.68 2.37 18.31
CA PHE A 328 -1.87 1.73 17.02
C PHE A 328 -1.96 0.23 17.20
N ALA A 329 -3.03 -0.41 16.72
CA ALA A 329 -3.19 -1.86 16.80
C ALA A 329 -3.81 -2.43 15.51
N ALA A 330 -3.29 -3.53 14.97
CA ALA A 330 -3.79 -4.02 13.69
C ALA A 330 -5.22 -4.60 13.77
N THR A 331 -5.52 -5.35 14.83
CA THR A 331 -6.74 -6.18 14.92
C THR A 331 -7.81 -5.65 15.89
N GLY A 332 -7.49 -4.64 16.71
CA GLY A 332 -8.48 -3.91 17.49
C GLY A 332 -7.91 -3.16 18.69
N ILE A 333 -8.64 -2.14 19.14
CA ILE A 333 -8.33 -1.39 20.37
C ILE A 333 -9.56 -1.44 21.28
N THR A 334 -9.38 -1.88 22.52
CA THR A 334 -10.44 -1.86 23.55
C THR A 334 -10.00 -0.97 24.71
N ASN A 335 -10.79 0.06 25.03
CA ASN A 335 -10.65 0.86 26.23
C ASN A 335 -11.90 0.68 27.12
N ALA A 336 -11.79 -0.19 28.12
CA ALA A 336 -12.79 -0.35 29.18
C ALA A 336 -12.43 0.43 30.45
N GLY A 337 -11.17 0.84 30.58
CA GLY A 337 -10.65 1.62 31.68
C GLY A 337 -10.58 3.12 31.40
N THR A 338 -9.54 3.78 31.91
CA THR A 338 -9.30 5.22 31.74
C THR A 338 -8.04 5.47 30.92
N ILE A 339 -8.08 6.42 30.00
CA ILE A 339 -6.90 7.08 29.43
C ILE A 339 -6.94 8.53 29.91
N ASP A 340 -5.98 8.96 30.73
CA ASP A 340 -5.91 10.32 31.29
C ASP A 340 -4.69 11.07 30.75
N ALA A 341 -4.95 12.08 29.92
CA ALA A 341 -3.96 12.98 29.33
C ALA A 341 -4.36 14.45 29.53
N ARG A 342 -5.12 14.76 30.59
CA ARG A 342 -5.60 16.13 30.86
C ARG A 342 -4.47 17.12 31.17
N GLY A 343 -4.79 18.41 30.99
CA GLY A 343 -4.00 19.51 31.52
C GLY A 343 -4.06 19.56 33.04
N GLY A 344 -2.95 19.93 33.65
CA GLY A 344 -2.84 20.12 35.10
C GLY A 344 -3.46 21.43 35.55
N SER A 345 -4.12 21.40 36.71
CA SER A 345 -4.35 22.62 37.49
C SER A 345 -3.04 23.05 38.16
N PRO A 346 -2.84 24.36 38.42
CA PRO A 346 -1.66 24.83 39.13
C PRO A 346 -1.57 24.17 40.51
N ALA A 347 -0.43 23.54 40.80
CA ALA A 347 -0.15 22.89 42.08
C ALA A 347 0.88 23.69 42.88
N GLN A 348 0.80 23.62 44.20
CA GLN A 348 1.79 24.24 45.09
C GLN A 348 3.13 23.49 44.99
N TYR A 349 4.24 24.22 44.97
CA TYR A 349 5.56 23.63 45.21
C TYR A 349 5.68 23.26 46.71
N ALA A 350 6.39 22.18 47.01
CA ALA A 350 6.56 21.72 48.38
C ALA A 350 7.28 22.79 49.23
N GLY A 351 6.55 23.44 50.14
CA GLY A 351 7.08 24.44 51.09
C GLY A 351 6.69 25.91 50.85
N GLY A 352 5.84 26.23 49.86
CA GLY A 352 5.45 27.60 49.52
C GLY A 352 4.02 28.02 49.92
N VAL A 353 3.79 29.33 50.05
CA VAL A 353 2.44 29.92 50.15
C VAL A 353 1.75 29.83 48.77
N SER A 354 0.49 29.42 48.72
CA SER A 354 -0.28 29.32 47.46
C SER A 354 -0.25 30.63 46.70
N LYS A 355 0.31 30.68 45.48
CA LYS A 355 0.00 31.84 44.65
C LYS A 355 -1.42 31.73 44.12
N PRO A 356 -2.19 32.79 44.31
CA PRO A 356 -3.46 32.93 43.64
C PRO A 356 -3.31 33.18 42.15
N GLY A 357 -4.41 33.00 41.42
CA GLY A 357 -4.52 33.56 40.08
C GLY A 357 -3.75 32.84 38.97
N CYS A 358 -3.12 31.70 39.24
CA CYS A 358 -2.40 30.93 38.22
C CYS A 358 -3.37 30.28 37.22
N GLY A 359 -3.05 30.33 35.93
CA GLY A 359 -3.86 29.74 34.87
C GLY A 359 -3.70 28.23 34.76
N GLY A 360 -4.76 27.50 34.43
CA GLY A 360 -4.71 26.05 34.23
C GLY A 360 -4.11 25.64 32.88
N GLY A 361 -3.46 24.48 32.78
CA GLY A 361 -2.79 24.04 31.55
C GLY A 361 -3.75 23.50 30.49
N GLY A 362 -3.36 23.55 29.22
CA GLY A 362 -4.17 23.02 28.11
C GLY A 362 -4.30 21.50 28.13
N GLY A 363 -5.38 20.96 27.59
CA GLY A 363 -5.63 19.52 27.50
C GLY A 363 -4.72 18.80 26.50
N GLY A 364 -4.41 17.54 26.78
CA GLY A 364 -3.53 16.69 25.96
C GLY A 364 -4.21 16.01 24.77
N PHE A 365 -3.48 15.20 24.02
CA PHE A 365 -3.97 14.56 22.78
C PHE A 365 -3.90 13.04 22.85
N VAL A 366 -4.98 12.38 22.42
CA VAL A 366 -5.06 10.91 22.31
C VAL A 366 -5.46 10.50 20.91
N VAL A 367 -4.66 9.65 20.27
CA VAL A 367 -4.95 9.05 18.97
C VAL A 367 -5.09 7.55 19.11
N LEU A 368 -6.20 7.00 18.62
CA LEU A 368 -6.43 5.57 18.53
C LEU A 368 -6.62 5.21 17.05
N ALA A 369 -5.76 4.34 16.51
CA ALA A 369 -5.87 3.87 15.13
C ALA A 369 -5.77 2.35 14.98
N THR A 370 -6.65 1.79 14.16
CA THR A 370 -6.68 0.34 13.89
C THR A 370 -7.33 0.04 12.54
N ASN A 371 -6.95 -1.09 11.93
CA ASN A 371 -7.62 -1.63 10.73
C ASN A 371 -8.92 -2.38 11.05
N SER A 372 -9.27 -2.47 12.33
CA SER A 372 -10.47 -3.12 12.83
C SER A 372 -11.31 -2.11 13.62
N ASN A 373 -12.00 -2.58 14.66
CA ASN A 373 -12.85 -1.74 15.50
C ASN A 373 -12.10 -1.18 16.72
N ILE A 374 -12.46 0.05 17.07
CA ILE A 374 -12.20 0.66 18.37
C ILE A 374 -13.45 0.47 19.23
N THR A 375 -13.28 -0.14 20.40
CA THR A 375 -14.34 -0.24 21.43
C THR A 375 -13.93 0.61 22.62
N ASN A 376 -14.63 1.70 22.87
CA ASN A 376 -14.46 2.52 24.06
C ASN A 376 -15.72 2.40 24.93
N SER A 377 -15.63 1.66 26.04
CA SER A 377 -16.67 1.59 27.07
C SER A 377 -16.28 2.32 28.36
N GLY A 378 -15.02 2.74 28.47
CA GLY A 378 -14.50 3.53 29.57
C GLY A 378 -14.41 5.02 29.24
N THR A 379 -13.41 5.68 29.83
CA THR A 379 -13.20 7.13 29.74
C THR A 379 -11.90 7.46 29.02
N ILE A 380 -11.95 8.44 28.13
CA ILE A 380 -10.76 9.14 27.62
C ILE A 380 -10.87 10.60 28.06
N ASN A 381 -9.93 11.04 28.91
CA ASN A 381 -9.90 12.38 29.47
C ASN A 381 -8.74 13.19 28.91
N VAL A 382 -9.09 14.26 28.20
CA VAL A 382 -8.15 15.23 27.64
C VAL A 382 -8.57 16.66 28.01
N SER A 383 -9.23 16.86 29.15
CA SER A 383 -9.72 18.18 29.56
C SER A 383 -8.57 19.17 29.81
N GLY A 384 -8.87 20.46 29.70
CA GLY A 384 -7.99 21.50 30.23
C GLY A 384 -7.97 21.50 31.77
N GLY A 385 -6.91 22.03 32.35
CA GLY A 385 -6.77 22.23 33.80
C GLY A 385 -7.53 23.47 34.27
N ASN A 386 -8.05 23.42 35.49
CA ASN A 386 -8.72 24.58 36.11
C ASN A 386 -7.69 25.62 36.55
N GLY A 387 -8.02 26.90 36.40
CA GLY A 387 -7.28 28.00 37.02
C GLY A 387 -7.58 28.09 38.52
N ASN A 388 -6.67 28.71 39.27
CA ASN A 388 -6.81 28.85 40.72
C ASN A 388 -7.57 30.13 41.10
N ASN A 389 -8.18 30.11 42.29
CA ASN A 389 -8.83 31.28 42.88
C ASN A 389 -7.85 32.44 43.13
N PRO A 390 -8.35 33.68 43.28
CA PRO A 390 -7.55 34.85 43.66
C PRO A 390 -7.05 34.73 45.10
N GLY A 391 -6.16 35.63 45.50
CA GLY A 391 -5.44 35.56 46.77
C GLY A 391 -6.03 36.46 47.81
N THR A 392 -5.45 36.40 49.01
CA THR A 392 -5.93 37.18 50.15
C THR A 392 -5.15 38.47 50.40
N GLY A 393 -4.08 38.77 49.63
CA GLY A 393 -3.24 39.96 49.83
C GLY A 393 -2.77 40.57 48.51
N THR A 394 -3.04 41.87 48.31
CA THR A 394 -2.70 42.66 47.10
C THR A 394 -3.44 42.22 45.81
N PRO A 395 -3.34 42.95 44.68
CA PRO A 395 -4.36 42.93 43.62
C PRO A 395 -4.34 41.74 42.65
N ASP A 396 -4.31 40.51 43.20
CA ASP A 396 -4.28 39.26 42.46
C ASP A 396 -5.66 38.80 42.00
N LEU A 397 -5.81 38.56 40.71
CA LEU A 397 -7.06 38.11 40.11
C LEU A 397 -7.14 36.58 40.05
N ALA A 398 -8.29 36.06 39.63
CA ALA A 398 -8.47 34.62 39.46
C ALA A 398 -7.72 34.13 38.20
N GLY A 399 -7.29 32.87 38.21
CA GLY A 399 -6.64 32.24 37.08
C GLY A 399 -7.65 31.76 36.07
N SER A 400 -7.36 31.93 34.78
CA SER A 400 -8.20 31.40 33.71
C SER A 400 -7.99 29.89 33.51
N GLY A 401 -9.01 29.21 33.00
CA GLY A 401 -8.97 27.78 32.71
C GLY A 401 -8.23 27.45 31.40
N GLY A 402 -7.58 26.29 31.33
CA GLY A 402 -6.92 25.82 30.11
C GLY A 402 -7.90 25.29 29.07
N GLY A 403 -7.58 25.39 27.78
CA GLY A 403 -8.41 24.85 26.70
C GLY A 403 -8.45 23.33 26.68
N GLY A 404 -9.56 22.73 26.22
CA GLY A 404 -9.70 21.28 26.10
C GLY A 404 -8.77 20.65 25.05
N GLY A 405 -8.55 19.34 25.12
CA GLY A 405 -7.64 18.58 24.26
C GLY A 405 -8.30 17.92 23.04
N LEU A 406 -7.59 16.97 22.44
CA LEU A 406 -7.98 16.27 21.21
C LEU A 406 -8.13 14.77 21.46
N ILE A 407 -9.20 14.19 20.92
CA ILE A 407 -9.32 12.75 20.72
C ILE A 407 -9.50 12.48 19.24
N HIS A 408 -8.70 11.57 18.66
CA HIS A 408 -8.85 11.15 17.26
C HIS A 408 -9.02 9.64 17.16
N TYR A 409 -10.18 9.22 16.65
CA TYR A 409 -10.46 7.83 16.29
C TYR A 409 -10.26 7.61 14.79
N ILE A 410 -9.43 6.63 14.42
CA ILE A 410 -9.16 6.25 13.03
C ILE A 410 -9.40 4.75 12.88
N SER A 411 -10.52 4.34 12.29
CA SER A 411 -10.93 2.93 12.21
C SER A 411 -12.14 2.74 11.30
N SER A 412 -12.48 1.50 11.00
CA SER A 412 -13.70 1.16 10.24
C SER A 412 -14.98 1.56 10.96
N ASN A 413 -14.95 1.71 12.29
CA ASN A 413 -16.09 2.09 13.12
C ASN A 413 -15.91 3.46 13.82
N ALA A 414 -15.01 4.33 13.37
CA ALA A 414 -14.68 5.59 14.05
C ALA A 414 -15.91 6.45 14.40
N SER A 415 -16.92 6.47 13.51
CA SER A 415 -18.18 7.21 13.68
C SER A 415 -19.08 6.66 14.80
N SER A 416 -18.93 5.39 15.17
CA SER A 416 -19.75 4.71 16.18
C SER A 416 -19.01 4.38 17.48
N VAL A 417 -17.76 4.82 17.64
CA VAL A 417 -17.00 4.65 18.89
C VAL A 417 -17.72 5.40 20.02
N GLY A 418 -18.23 4.63 20.99
CA GLY A 418 -18.98 5.11 22.16
C GLY A 418 -18.10 5.50 23.37
N GLY A 419 -18.65 5.31 24.57
CA GLY A 419 -17.99 5.61 25.85
C GLY A 419 -17.90 7.12 26.15
N THR A 420 -17.17 7.47 27.21
CA THR A 420 -17.04 8.86 27.66
C THR A 420 -15.80 9.53 27.08
N ALA A 421 -16.00 10.60 26.32
CA ALA A 421 -14.95 11.47 25.79
C ALA A 421 -14.97 12.82 26.52
N THR A 422 -14.11 12.98 27.52
CA THR A 422 -14.03 14.22 28.33
C THR A 422 -13.07 15.20 27.67
N ILE A 423 -13.62 16.18 26.95
CA ILE A 423 -12.87 17.19 26.17
C ILE A 423 -13.12 18.63 26.64
N SER A 424 -13.66 18.82 27.84
CA SER A 424 -14.00 20.16 28.35
C SER A 424 -12.76 21.05 28.51
N GLY A 425 -12.94 22.36 28.36
CA GLY A 425 -11.98 23.31 28.91
C GLY A 425 -11.99 23.28 30.44
N GLY A 426 -10.92 23.78 31.03
CA GLY A 426 -10.82 23.99 32.46
C GLY A 426 -11.69 25.15 32.92
N LEU A 427 -12.15 25.06 34.16
CA LEU A 427 -12.88 26.13 34.82
C LEU A 427 -11.93 27.25 35.24
N LYS A 428 -12.42 28.48 35.20
CA LYS A 428 -11.76 29.63 35.80
C LYS A 428 -11.81 29.57 37.32
N GLY A 429 -10.88 30.28 37.96
CA GLY A 429 -10.98 30.60 39.37
C GLY A 429 -12.15 31.56 39.65
N THR A 430 -12.54 31.68 40.90
CA THR A 430 -13.69 32.51 41.30
C THR A 430 -13.27 33.98 41.42
N ASP A 431 -13.76 34.85 40.52
CA ASP A 431 -13.46 36.29 40.57
C ASP A 431 -14.02 36.96 41.84
N THR A 432 -13.29 37.92 42.41
CA THR A 432 -13.75 38.80 43.50
C THR A 432 -13.76 40.25 43.05
N ALA A 433 -14.79 41.02 43.44
CA ALA A 433 -15.19 42.30 42.85
C ALA A 433 -14.21 43.51 42.95
N THR A 434 -12.99 43.35 43.48
CA THR A 434 -12.13 44.49 43.88
C THR A 434 -10.70 44.50 43.31
N ASN A 435 -10.30 43.59 42.40
CA ASN A 435 -8.90 43.48 41.93
C ASN A 435 -8.71 43.88 40.46
N VAL A 436 -7.54 44.45 40.12
CA VAL A 436 -7.32 45.19 38.84
C VAL A 436 -5.90 45.05 38.23
N THR A 437 -5.07 44.04 38.56
CA THR A 437 -3.65 44.08 38.09
C THR A 437 -3.09 42.88 37.33
N TYR A 438 -3.12 41.63 37.83
CA TYR A 438 -2.43 40.50 37.16
C TYR A 438 -3.24 39.20 37.22
N GLU A 439 -3.50 38.60 36.04
CA GLU A 439 -4.19 37.30 35.88
C GLU A 439 -3.30 36.27 35.19
N GLY A 440 -3.39 35.01 35.62
CA GLY A 440 -2.85 33.88 34.89
C GLY A 440 -3.76 33.48 33.72
N VAL A 441 -3.20 33.48 32.52
CA VAL A 441 -3.83 32.97 31.29
C VAL A 441 -3.80 31.44 31.29
N GLY A 442 -4.87 30.82 30.81
CA GLY A 442 -4.91 29.37 30.63
C GLY A 442 -3.94 28.90 29.55
N GLY A 443 -3.54 27.63 29.58
CA GLY A 443 -2.81 26.97 28.50
C GLY A 443 -3.76 26.57 27.38
N ALA A 444 -3.31 26.67 26.13
CA ALA A 444 -4.06 26.27 24.94
C ALA A 444 -3.96 24.76 24.70
N GLY A 445 -5.02 24.16 24.16
CA GLY A 445 -5.03 22.79 23.65
C GLY A 445 -5.60 22.75 22.23
N ALA A 446 -6.51 21.82 21.96
CA ALA A 446 -7.38 21.90 20.77
C ALA A 446 -8.48 22.96 20.97
N GLY A 447 -8.86 23.21 22.22
CA GLY A 447 -9.64 24.36 22.64
C GLY A 447 -8.77 25.57 22.94
N ASN A 448 -9.35 26.75 22.80
CA ASN A 448 -8.72 28.01 23.18
C ASN A 448 -8.54 28.08 24.70
N PRO A 449 -7.43 28.66 25.17
CA PRO A 449 -7.27 28.97 26.58
C PRO A 449 -8.30 30.02 27.01
N GLY A 450 -8.62 30.04 28.30
CA GLY A 450 -9.25 31.20 28.90
C GLY A 450 -8.26 32.37 28.83
N ILE A 451 -8.60 33.38 28.04
CA ILE A 451 -7.85 34.62 27.90
C ILE A 451 -8.73 35.76 28.40
N PRO A 452 -8.30 36.49 29.42
CA PRO A 452 -8.96 37.73 29.81
C PRO A 452 -8.91 38.76 28.69
N ILE A 453 -10.07 39.26 28.27
CA ILE A 453 -10.17 40.33 27.27
C ILE A 453 -11.01 41.48 27.81
N GLY A 454 -10.50 42.71 27.71
CA GLY A 454 -11.24 43.94 28.02
C GLY A 454 -10.89 44.60 29.36
N PRO A 455 -11.59 45.70 29.72
CA PRO A 455 -11.22 46.61 30.81
C PRO A 455 -11.41 46.02 32.22
N SER A 456 -12.14 44.90 32.34
CA SER A 456 -12.43 44.26 33.62
C SER A 456 -11.43 43.19 34.03
N TRP A 457 -10.51 42.76 33.12
CA TRP A 457 -9.55 41.67 33.34
C TRP A 457 -10.16 40.55 34.19
N ALA A 458 -11.23 39.93 33.67
CA ALA A 458 -11.92 38.86 34.39
C ALA A 458 -11.48 37.51 33.83
N SER A 459 -11.22 36.56 34.72
CA SER A 459 -10.83 35.22 34.34
C SER A 459 -11.90 34.54 33.48
N VAL A 460 -11.46 33.65 32.58
CA VAL A 460 -12.31 33.00 31.58
C VAL A 460 -12.12 31.49 31.63
N ASN A 461 -13.20 30.73 31.45
CA ASN A 461 -13.11 29.28 31.25
C ASN A 461 -12.36 28.98 29.95
N GLY A 462 -11.61 27.88 29.91
CA GLY A 462 -11.10 27.37 28.64
C GLY A 462 -12.25 26.90 27.75
N SER A 463 -12.06 26.97 26.43
CA SER A 463 -13.06 26.42 25.51
C SER A 463 -12.95 24.90 25.44
N VAL A 464 -14.05 24.27 25.01
CA VAL A 464 -14.07 22.84 24.69
C VAL A 464 -13.02 22.49 23.62
N GLY A 465 -12.46 21.29 23.71
CA GLY A 465 -11.55 20.70 22.73
C GLY A 465 -12.28 20.07 21.55
N VAL A 466 -11.66 19.07 20.93
CA VAL A 466 -12.13 18.48 19.65
C VAL A 466 -12.15 16.95 19.72
N VAL A 467 -13.18 16.34 19.14
CA VAL A 467 -13.17 14.91 18.78
C VAL A 467 -13.16 14.79 17.26
N LEU A 468 -12.14 14.15 16.70
CA LEU A 468 -12.06 13.79 15.30
C LEU A 468 -12.38 12.31 15.11
N ARG A 469 -13.15 12.02 14.07
CA ARG A 469 -13.55 10.67 13.68
C ARG A 469 -13.26 10.49 12.21
N THR A 470 -12.24 9.69 11.91
CA THR A 470 -11.86 9.34 10.53
C THR A 470 -12.24 7.89 10.29
N GLN A 471 -13.38 7.70 9.61
CA GLN A 471 -13.88 6.36 9.31
C GLN A 471 -13.28 5.88 7.99
N VAL A 472 -12.40 4.88 8.08
CA VAL A 472 -11.67 4.30 6.94
C VAL A 472 -11.60 2.78 7.08
N SER A 473 -11.66 2.07 5.96
CA SER A 473 -11.54 0.60 5.94
C SER A 473 -10.12 0.12 6.28
N ASP A 474 -9.12 0.94 5.97
CA ASP A 474 -7.73 0.70 6.30
C ASP A 474 -7.12 1.98 6.89
N ALA A 475 -6.91 1.99 8.20
CA ALA A 475 -6.27 3.12 8.86
C ALA A 475 -4.81 3.29 8.40
N CYS A 476 -4.17 2.24 7.88
CA CYS A 476 -2.81 2.35 7.36
C CYS A 476 -2.73 3.31 6.17
N SER A 477 -3.59 3.13 5.17
CA SER A 477 -3.65 3.98 3.98
C SER A 477 -3.87 5.46 4.28
N PHE A 478 -4.52 5.78 5.41
CA PHE A 478 -4.73 7.15 5.85
C PHE A 478 -3.52 7.73 6.59
N ILE A 479 -2.76 6.89 7.30
CA ILE A 479 -1.64 7.31 8.17
C ILE A 479 -0.31 7.35 7.41
N SER A 480 -0.15 6.56 6.34
CA SER A 480 1.08 6.47 5.54
C SER A 480 1.17 7.49 4.40
N ASN A 481 0.11 8.25 4.14
CA ASN A 481 0.02 9.34 3.15
C ASN A 481 -0.05 10.69 3.86
#